data_AF-A0A0C1U5J2-F1
#
_entry.id   AF-A0A0C1U5J2-F1
#
_cell.length_a   1.000
_cell.length_b   1.000
_cell.length_c   1.000
_cell.angle_alpha   90.00
_cell.angle_beta   90.00
_cell.angle_gamma   90.00
#
_symmetry.space_group_name_H-M   'P 1'
#
loop_
_entity.id
_entity.type
_entity.pdbx_description
1 polymer ?
#
loop_
_entity_poly.entity_id
_entity_poly.type
_entity_poly.pdbx_seq_one_letter_code
_entity_poly.pdbx_strand_id
1 'polypeptide(L)'
;MGMVPIDNLDVGMTLAADVIDRTGRLLLGAGAELTAKHLHIFRTWGVAEADIDGLDDDPASHIPQEISPAELAAAEEALRPLFLHTDLEHPAMREIMRLGAVRKAMHGAS
;
A
#
# COMPACT_ATOMS: atom_id res chain seq x y z
N MET A 1 -12.84 -1.53 4.72
CA MET A 1 -12.31 -0.87 3.51
C MET A 1 -10.87 -0.54 3.79
N GLY A 2 -9.98 -0.87 2.86
CA GLY A 2 -8.53 -0.78 3.04
C GLY A 2 -7.86 -0.56 1.70
N MET A 3 -6.91 0.38 1.66
CA MET A 3 -6.20 0.76 0.44
C MET A 3 -5.12 -0.27 0.14
N VAL A 4 -5.27 -1.05 -0.92
CA VAL A 4 -4.31 -2.11 -1.25
C VAL A 4 -3.47 -1.70 -2.48
N PRO A 5 -2.12 -1.76 -2.39
CA PRO A 5 -1.23 -1.58 -3.53
C PRO A 5 -1.57 -2.54 -4.66
N ILE A 6 -1.46 -2.07 -5.90
CA ILE A 6 -1.81 -2.84 -7.11
C ILE A 6 -1.08 -4.20 -7.20
N ASP A 7 0.13 -4.28 -6.65
CA ASP A 7 0.96 -5.49 -6.66
C ASP A 7 0.49 -6.54 -5.62
N ASN A 8 -0.33 -6.12 -4.65
CA ASN A 8 -0.89 -6.97 -3.60
C ASN A 8 -2.38 -7.29 -3.85
N LEU A 9 -2.94 -6.90 -5.00
CA LEU A 9 -4.31 -7.23 -5.37
C LEU A 9 -4.41 -8.63 -5.99
N ASP A 10 -5.33 -9.43 -5.46
CA ASP A 10 -5.62 -10.78 -5.95
C ASP A 10 -6.98 -10.87 -6.64
N VAL A 11 -7.11 -11.88 -7.51
CA VAL A 11 -8.39 -12.27 -8.12
C VAL A 11 -9.35 -12.71 -7.04
N GLY A 12 -10.60 -12.25 -7.12
CA GLY A 12 -11.65 -12.54 -6.13
C GLY A 12 -11.83 -11.46 -5.06
N MET A 13 -10.93 -10.48 -4.95
CA MET A 13 -11.15 -9.30 -4.09
C MET A 13 -12.27 -8.42 -4.64
N THR A 14 -13.01 -7.73 -3.78
CA THR A 14 -14.13 -6.85 -4.19
C THR A 14 -13.77 -5.39 -3.94
N LEU A 15 -14.01 -4.52 -4.93
CA LEU A 15 -13.78 -3.08 -4.77
C LEU A 15 -14.77 -2.45 -3.78
N ALA A 16 -14.27 -1.65 -2.84
CA ALA A 16 -15.10 -0.81 -1.97
C ALA A 16 -15.48 0.53 -2.65
N ALA A 17 -14.66 1.00 -3.59
CA ALA A 17 -14.87 2.27 -4.30
C ALA A 17 -14.58 2.15 -5.81
N ASP A 18 -15.09 3.12 -6.58
CA ASP A 18 -14.81 3.23 -8.01
C ASP A 18 -13.33 3.47 -8.28
N VAL A 19 -12.75 2.73 -9.22
CA VAL A 19 -11.39 2.99 -9.73
C VAL A 19 -11.51 3.86 -10.97
N ILE A 20 -10.94 5.06 -10.92
CA ILE A 20 -10.90 6.04 -12.01
C ILE A 20 -9.46 6.27 -12.48
N ASP A 21 -9.28 6.61 -13.75
CA ASP A 21 -7.98 7.04 -14.27
C ASP A 21 -7.68 8.53 -13.96
N ARG A 22 -6.49 9.00 -14.35
CA ARG A 22 -6.04 10.39 -14.13
C ARG A 22 -6.91 11.45 -14.83
N THR A 23 -7.72 11.05 -15.80
CA THR A 23 -8.66 11.92 -16.52
C THR A 23 -10.07 11.90 -15.93
N GLY A 24 -10.30 11.07 -14.90
CA GLY A 24 -11.60 10.87 -14.28
C GLY A 24 -12.47 9.82 -14.98
N ARG A 25 -11.91 9.07 -15.94
CA ARG A 25 -12.64 7.98 -16.60
C ARG A 25 -12.75 6.78 -15.65
N LEU A 26 -13.96 6.26 -15.49
CA LEU A 26 -14.20 5.02 -14.75
C LEU A 26 -13.52 3.83 -15.44
N LEU A 27 -12.64 3.15 -14.71
CA LEU A 27 -12.00 1.90 -15.12
C LEU A 27 -12.77 0.68 -14.62
N LEU A 28 -13.24 0.72 -13.37
CA LEU A 28 -14.06 -0.33 -12.76
C LEU A 28 -14.89 0.25 -11.61
N GLY A 29 -16.17 -0.14 -11.52
CA GLY A 29 -17.08 0.35 -10.48
C GLY A 29 -16.94 -0.39 -9.16
N ALA A 30 -17.32 0.27 -8.06
CA ALA A 30 -17.45 -0.30 -6.73
C ALA A 30 -18.34 -1.56 -6.73
N GLY A 31 -18.04 -2.50 -5.84
CA GLY A 31 -18.72 -3.80 -5.75
C GLY A 31 -18.32 -4.82 -6.82
N ALA A 32 -17.42 -4.46 -7.73
CA ALA A 32 -16.90 -5.40 -8.72
C ALA A 32 -15.85 -6.33 -8.12
N GLU A 33 -15.96 -7.63 -8.44
CA GLU A 33 -14.94 -8.63 -8.13
C GLU A 33 -13.77 -8.52 -9.12
N LEU A 34 -12.55 -8.52 -8.60
CA LEU A 34 -11.33 -8.40 -9.39
C LEU A 34 -11.07 -9.69 -10.16
N THR A 35 -10.81 -9.54 -11.45
CA THR A 35 -10.39 -10.61 -12.35
C THR A 35 -8.97 -10.34 -12.83
N ALA A 36 -8.28 -11.36 -13.37
CA ALA A 36 -6.96 -11.18 -13.96
C ALA A 36 -6.93 -10.09 -15.05
N LYS A 37 -8.04 -9.92 -15.80
CA LYS A 37 -8.22 -8.86 -16.79
C LYS A 37 -8.26 -7.48 -16.14
N HIS A 38 -8.97 -7.32 -15.02
CA HIS A 38 -9.02 -6.06 -14.27
C HIS A 38 -7.64 -5.65 -13.76
N LEU A 39 -6.89 -6.59 -13.18
CA LEU A 39 -5.52 -6.35 -12.70
C LEU A 39 -4.59 -5.89 -13.84
N HIS A 40 -4.72 -6.48 -15.02
CA HIS A 40 -3.96 -6.05 -16.19
C HIS A 40 -4.33 -4.64 -16.67
N ILE A 41 -5.62 -4.30 -16.67
CA ILE A 41 -6.10 -2.94 -16.99
C ILE A 41 -5.51 -1.93 -16.01
N PHE A 42 -5.61 -2.18 -14.71
CA PHE A 42 -5.09 -1.28 -13.67
C PHE A 42 -3.60 -0.99 -13.85
N ARG A 43 -2.78 -2.01 -14.08
CA ARG A 43 -1.34 -1.83 -14.39
C ARG A 43 -1.10 -1.02 -15.65
N THR A 44 -1.88 -1.27 -16.71
CA THR A 44 -1.77 -0.54 -17.98
C THR A 44 -2.09 0.96 -17.81
N TRP A 45 -3.05 1.28 -16.96
CA TRP A 45 -3.48 2.66 -16.68
C TRP A 45 -2.71 3.32 -15.53
N GLY A 46 -1.77 2.62 -14.90
CA GLY A 46 -0.93 3.15 -13.83
C GLY A 46 -1.68 3.43 -12.53
N VAL A 47 -2.69 2.61 -12.22
CA VAL A 47 -3.36 2.61 -10.91
C VAL A 47 -2.36 2.12 -9.86
N ALA A 48 -2.12 2.92 -8.82
CA ALA A 48 -1.16 2.60 -7.78
C ALA A 48 -1.75 1.69 -6.69
N GLU A 49 -3.02 1.90 -6.36
CA GLU A 49 -3.73 1.25 -5.27
C GLU A 49 -5.24 1.27 -5.54
N ALA A 50 -5.97 0.36 -4.92
CA ALA A 50 -7.42 0.30 -4.97
C ALA A 50 -8.01 0.02 -3.59
N ASP A 51 -9.18 0.60 -3.30
CA ASP A 51 -9.89 0.36 -2.05
C ASP A 51 -10.67 -0.95 -2.14
N ILE A 52 -10.42 -1.87 -1.20
CA ILE A 52 -10.97 -3.22 -1.18
C ILE A 52 -11.91 -3.40 0.01
N ASP A 53 -13.07 -3.99 -0.26
CA ASP A 53 -14.08 -4.28 0.74
C ASP A 53 -13.67 -5.49 1.59
N GLY A 54 -14.07 -5.49 2.87
CA GLY A 54 -13.77 -6.57 3.82
C GLY A 54 -12.32 -6.65 4.32
N LEU A 55 -11.44 -5.72 3.90
CA LEU A 55 -10.13 -5.52 4.53
C LEU A 55 -10.23 -4.40 5.57
N ASP A 56 -9.72 -4.67 6.77
CA ASP A 56 -9.35 -3.61 7.70
C ASP A 56 -8.07 -2.96 7.18
N ASP A 57 -7.99 -1.63 7.31
CA ASP A 57 -6.85 -0.79 6.94
C ASP A 57 -5.68 -1.04 7.89
N ASP A 58 -5.21 -2.29 7.98
CA ASP A 58 -4.08 -2.70 8.80
C ASP A 58 -2.78 -2.40 8.03
N PRO A 59 -1.95 -1.45 8.47
CA PRO A 59 -0.68 -1.12 7.83
C PRO A 59 0.26 -2.31 7.69
N ALA A 60 0.08 -3.36 8.51
CA ALA A 60 0.86 -4.59 8.45
C ALA A 60 0.62 -5.41 7.17
N SER A 61 -0.53 -5.23 6.51
CA SER A 61 -0.89 -5.94 5.27
C SER A 61 -0.11 -5.47 4.03
N HIS A 62 0.61 -4.34 4.14
CA HIS A 62 1.46 -3.77 3.10
C HIS A 62 2.96 -4.04 3.30
N ILE A 63 3.32 -4.90 4.25
CA ILE A 63 4.69 -5.34 4.46
C ILE A 63 4.99 -6.44 3.42
N PRO A 64 6.04 -6.30 2.59
CA PRO A 64 6.48 -7.39 1.73
C PRO A 64 6.68 -8.67 2.56
N GLN A 65 6.19 -9.82 2.08
CA GLN A 65 6.23 -11.10 2.81
C GLN A 65 7.64 -11.53 3.24
N GLU A 66 8.67 -10.96 2.61
CA GLU A 66 10.09 -11.22 2.88
C GLU A 66 10.62 -10.49 4.12
N ILE A 67 9.86 -9.55 4.71
CA ILE A 67 10.28 -8.75 5.85
C ILE A 67 9.54 -9.22 7.10
N SER A 68 10.29 -9.68 8.11
CA SER A 68 9.70 -10.01 9.40
C SER A 68 9.29 -8.73 10.16
N PRO A 69 8.26 -8.80 11.03
CA PRO A 69 7.88 -7.66 11.88
C PRO A 69 9.03 -7.12 12.74
N ALA A 70 9.97 -7.99 13.14
CA ALA A 70 11.14 -7.61 13.92
C ALA A 70 12.15 -6.78 13.09
N GLU A 71 12.38 -7.15 11.82
CA GLU A 71 13.24 -6.39 10.91
C GLU A 71 12.66 -5.02 10.60
N LEU A 72 11.33 -4.94 10.41
CA LEU A 72 10.65 -3.68 10.19
C LEU A 72 10.76 -2.76 11.42
N ALA A 73 10.51 -3.28 12.62
CA ALA A 73 10.63 -2.50 13.86
C ALA A 73 12.07 -2.00 14.09
N ALA A 74 13.07 -2.82 13.81
CA ALA A 74 14.47 -2.41 13.88
C ALA A 74 14.81 -1.32 12.85
N ALA A 75 14.25 -1.42 11.64
CA ALA A 75 14.42 -0.41 10.60
C ALA A 75 13.74 0.93 10.98
N GLU A 76 12.53 0.90 11.55
CA GLU A 76 11.84 2.08 12.06
C GLU A 76 12.65 2.77 13.16
N GLU A 77 13.16 2.02 14.14
CA GLU A 77 13.94 2.59 15.23
C GLU A 77 15.24 3.25 14.74
N ALA A 78 15.89 2.63 13.76
CA ALA A 78 17.08 3.21 13.14
C ALA A 78 16.78 4.47 12.31
N LEU A 79 15.55 4.64 11.80
CA LEU A 79 15.13 5.84 11.07
C LEU A 79 14.58 6.93 11.99
N ARG A 80 14.09 6.60 13.19
CA ARG A 80 13.50 7.53 14.16
C ARG A 80 14.33 8.82 14.38
N PRO A 81 15.68 8.79 14.47
CA PRO A 81 16.48 10.01 14.58
C PRO A 81 16.32 11.01 13.41
N LEU A 82 16.04 10.52 12.20
CA LEU A 82 15.84 11.38 11.01
C LEU A 82 14.50 12.12 11.04
N PHE A 83 13.55 11.68 11.87
CA PHE A 83 12.20 12.24 12.00
C PHE A 83 11.99 13.00 13.32
N LEU A 84 13.05 13.26 14.10
CA LEU A 84 12.98 13.93 15.41
C LEU A 84 12.23 15.28 15.42
N HIS A 85 12.25 16.00 14.30
CA HIS A 85 11.62 17.31 14.15
C HIS A 85 10.36 17.26 13.28
N THR A 86 9.83 16.06 13.05
CA THR A 86 8.68 15.81 12.20
C THR A 86 7.47 15.43 13.05
N ASP A 87 6.30 15.95 12.68
CA ASP A 87 5.04 15.46 13.22
C ASP A 87 4.66 14.12 12.56
N LEU A 88 4.85 13.02 13.29
CA LEU A 88 4.50 11.67 12.83
C LEU A 88 3.01 11.34 12.94
N GLU A 89 2.21 12.19 13.58
CA GLU A 89 0.76 12.06 13.54
C GLU A 89 0.21 12.49 12.17
N HIS A 90 0.92 13.34 11.44
CA HIS A 90 0.53 13.71 10.08
C HIS A 90 0.54 12.48 9.15
N PRO A 91 -0.57 12.14 8.47
CA PRO A 91 -0.69 10.92 7.65
C PRO A 91 0.45 10.73 6.64
N ALA A 92 0.85 11.79 5.95
CA ALA A 92 1.95 11.72 4.99
C ALA A 92 3.32 11.41 5.64
N MET A 93 3.58 11.92 6.85
CA MET A 93 4.86 11.68 7.51
C MET A 93 4.95 10.27 8.08
N ARG A 94 3.82 9.76 8.59
CA ARG A 94 3.65 8.35 8.98
C ARG A 94 3.95 7.42 7.81
N GLU A 95 3.42 7.73 6.63
CA GLU A 95 3.64 6.91 5.44
C GLU A 95 5.08 6.99 4.93
N ILE A 96 5.71 8.16 4.93
CA ILE A 96 7.13 8.31 4.57
C ILE A 96 8.02 7.48 5.52
N MET A 97 7.73 7.48 6.82
CA MET A 97 8.44 6.65 7.79
C MET A 97 8.27 5.16 7.48
N ARG A 98 7.03 4.71 7.26
CA ARG A 98 6.71 3.31 6.92
C ARG A 98 7.44 2.85 5.66
N LEU A 99 7.33 3.61 4.57
CA LEU A 99 8.02 3.30 3.30
C LEU A 99 9.54 3.30 3.45
N GLY A 100 10.08 4.23 4.25
CA GLY A 100 11.50 4.28 4.58
C GLY A 100 11.95 3.03 5.33
N ALA A 101 11.17 2.59 6.32
CA ALA A 101 11.47 1.41 7.12
C ALA A 101 11.41 0.12 6.28
N VAL A 102 10.38 -0.04 5.44
CA VAL A 102 10.29 -1.14 4.47
C VAL A 102 11.52 -1.16 3.56
N ARG A 103 11.87 -0.02 2.95
CA ARG A 103 13.05 0.07 2.07
C ARG A 103 14.34 -0.28 2.81
N LYS A 104 14.51 0.19 4.04
CA LYS A 104 15.70 -0.10 4.86
C LYS A 104 15.75 -1.58 5.25
N ALA A 105 14.63 -2.21 5.59
CA ALA A 105 14.60 -3.64 5.87
C ALA A 105 14.94 -4.48 4.62
N MET A 106 14.48 -4.08 3.43
CA MET A 106 14.79 -4.79 2.17
C MET A 106 16.26 -4.68 1.72
N HIS A 107 16.91 -3.54 1.98
CA HIS A 107 18.21 -3.20 1.36
C HIS A 107 19.32 -2.81 2.35
N GLY A 108 19.02 -2.72 3.64
CA GLY A 108 19.87 -2.07 4.64
C GLY A 108 20.82 -2.98 5.41
N ALA A 109 21.10 -4.21 4.95
CA ALA A 109 22.23 -4.99 5.45
C ALA A 109 23.54 -4.40 4.91
N SER A 110 24.06 -3.35 5.55
CA SER A 110 25.43 -2.86 5.40
C SER A 110 25.89 -2.17 6.68
#